data_AF-A0A0B2UKN7-F1
#
_entry.id   AF-A0A0B2UKN7-F1
#
_cell.length_a   1.000
_cell.length_b   1.000
_cell.length_c   1.000
_cell.angle_alpha   90.00
_cell.angle_beta   90.00
_cell.angle_gamma   90.00
#
_symmetry.space_group_name_H-M   'P 1'
#
loop_
_entity.id
_entity.type
_entity.pdbx_description
1 polymer ?
#
loop_
_entity_poly.entity_id
_entity_poly.type
_entity_poly.pdbx_seq_one_letter_code
_entity_poly.pdbx_strand_id
1 'polypeptide(L)'
;MTLMLPEQEDMMGHFADPVSFINAYTHVYEKQKGVPVKIGLQDILYYEWFEQALLEMVLERVFSKDGGEPRVVEAEDALESFRQHRFFDEEFYNVATLVIIKGVAMLLDRIDQEVCQRSFVNVRYLYFYTIMPVDLTRILIEPCLECIEQPKVLMQTMLEVKKSVEDVNMQLNEVDVSFLADDARLSCRINLSDVLLGPARIKHYSLNNIYGSVFDLVLVRAAGMTSENAYLYVMEVYSEYITFEIGPEELVECLKEYLNKLMTGY
;
A
#
# COMPACT_ATOMS: atom_id res chain seq x y z
N MET A 1 31.74 21.53 22.18
CA MET A 1 31.27 22.85 22.64
C MET A 1 30.09 22.60 23.56
N THR A 2 30.17 23.00 24.82
CA THR A 2 29.14 22.77 25.84
C THR A 2 28.11 23.89 25.72
N LEU A 3 26.84 23.57 25.42
CA LEU A 3 25.77 24.57 25.42
C LEU A 3 25.43 24.96 26.86
N MET A 4 25.26 26.26 27.13
CA MET A 4 24.77 26.74 28.42
C MET A 4 23.25 26.57 28.51
N LEU A 5 22.69 26.43 29.72
CA LEU A 5 21.25 26.26 29.96
C LEU A 5 20.36 27.26 29.19
N PRO A 6 20.66 28.58 29.15
CA PRO A 6 19.86 29.54 28.39
C PRO A 6 19.88 29.31 26.86
N GLU A 7 20.99 28.80 26.32
CA GLU A 7 21.08 28.47 24.88
C GLU A 7 20.27 27.21 24.56
N GLN A 8 20.18 26.28 25.51
CA GLN A 8 19.36 25.08 25.37
C GLN A 8 17.86 25.39 25.50
N GLU A 9 17.48 26.31 26.41
CA GLU A 9 16.10 26.80 26.57
C GLU A 9 15.63 27.59 25.34
N ASP A 10 16.48 28.45 24.76
CA ASP A 10 16.16 29.21 23.54
C ASP A 10 15.94 28.28 22.33
N MET A 11 16.78 27.24 22.20
CA MET A 11 16.60 26.21 21.15
C MET A 11 15.35 25.35 21.33
N MET A 12 14.79 25.30 22.55
CA MET A 12 13.59 24.52 22.88
C MET A 12 12.34 25.39 23.00
N GLY A 13 12.43 26.67 22.62
CA GLY A 13 11.36 27.64 22.80
C GLY A 13 10.10 27.29 22.02
N HIS A 14 10.16 27.28 20.68
CA HIS A 14 8.99 27.13 19.80
C HIS A 14 9.36 26.30 18.57
N PHE A 15 8.48 25.35 18.19
CA PHE A 15 8.66 24.51 17.00
C PHE A 15 7.50 24.69 16.02
N ALA A 16 7.83 24.73 14.73
CA ALA A 16 6.84 24.87 13.66
C ALA A 16 6.16 23.54 13.31
N ASP A 17 6.87 22.42 13.51
CA ASP A 17 6.42 21.09 13.10
C ASP A 17 7.09 19.98 13.93
N PRO A 18 6.51 18.76 13.94
CA PRO A 18 7.02 17.65 14.73
C PRO A 18 8.44 17.19 14.34
N VAL A 19 8.82 17.29 13.05
CA VAL A 19 10.12 16.84 12.56
C VAL A 19 11.23 17.80 13.03
N SER A 20 10.98 19.11 12.98
CA SER A 20 11.91 20.10 13.53
C SER A 20 12.10 19.91 15.04
N PHE A 21 11.04 19.55 15.77
CA PHE A 21 11.15 19.21 17.19
C PHE A 21 12.01 17.98 17.44
N ILE A 22 11.76 16.85 16.75
CA ILE A 22 12.56 15.62 16.87
C ILE A 22 14.04 15.96 16.66
N ASN A 23 14.38 16.61 15.55
CA ASN A 23 15.76 16.93 15.19
C ASN A 23 16.44 17.84 16.23
N ALA A 24 15.76 18.90 16.68
CA ALA A 24 16.31 19.80 17.68
C ALA A 24 16.52 19.10 19.03
N TYR A 25 15.54 18.31 19.48
CA TYR A 25 15.61 17.58 20.74
C TYR A 25 16.76 16.58 20.72
N THR A 26 16.91 15.82 19.64
CA THR A 26 18.06 14.92 19.38
C THR A 26 19.39 15.62 19.61
N HIS A 27 19.53 16.77 18.96
CA HIS A 27 20.76 17.52 18.95
C HIS A 27 21.12 18.06 20.34
N VAL A 28 20.13 18.56 21.08
CA VAL A 28 20.32 19.06 22.45
C VAL A 28 20.62 17.91 23.40
N TYR A 29 19.88 16.80 23.31
CA TYR A 29 20.06 15.65 24.19
C TYR A 29 21.45 15.02 24.03
N GLU A 30 21.93 14.86 22.79
CA GLU A 30 23.27 14.34 22.54
C GLU A 30 24.35 15.23 23.20
N LYS A 31 24.21 16.55 23.06
CA LYS A 31 25.13 17.53 23.65
C LYS A 31 25.09 17.56 25.18
N GLN A 32 24.01 17.08 25.80
CA GLN A 32 23.86 16.99 27.26
C GLN A 32 24.60 15.81 27.89
N LYS A 33 25.24 14.92 27.10
CA LYS A 33 25.98 13.75 27.60
C LYS A 33 26.97 14.05 28.74
N GLY A 34 27.62 15.22 28.71
CA GLY A 34 28.62 15.66 29.68
C GLY A 34 28.16 16.80 30.59
N VAL A 35 26.88 17.17 30.57
CA VAL A 35 26.34 18.33 31.27
C VAL A 35 25.65 17.88 32.57
N PRO A 36 25.92 18.52 33.73
CA PRO A 36 25.36 18.10 35.01
C PRO A 36 23.87 18.42 35.18
N VAL A 37 23.34 19.38 34.40
CA VAL A 37 21.91 19.69 34.33
C VAL A 37 21.42 19.35 32.93
N LYS A 38 20.31 18.61 32.85
CA LYS A 38 19.70 18.16 31.61
C LYS A 38 18.34 18.83 31.47
N ILE A 39 17.99 19.24 30.25
CA ILE A 39 16.61 19.59 29.91
C ILE A 39 15.86 18.28 29.70
N GLY A 40 14.86 18.03 30.55
CA GLY A 40 13.96 16.92 30.38
C GLY A 40 12.93 17.23 29.29
N LEU A 41 12.39 16.17 28.69
CA LEU A 41 11.31 16.29 27.71
C LEU A 41 10.08 17.03 28.28
N GLN A 42 9.79 16.82 29.57
CA GLN A 42 8.69 17.46 30.30
C GLN A 42 8.88 18.97 30.51
N ASP A 43 10.10 19.47 30.38
CA ASP A 43 10.39 20.90 30.55
C ASP A 43 10.12 21.69 29.25
N ILE A 44 9.77 21.00 28.15
CA ILE A 44 9.58 21.61 26.82
C ILE A 44 8.08 21.74 26.53
N LEU A 45 7.58 22.97 26.44
CA LEU A 45 6.14 23.26 26.25
C LEU A 45 5.55 22.58 25.00
N TYR A 46 6.31 22.49 23.91
CA TYR A 46 5.84 21.86 22.67
C TYR A 46 5.53 20.36 22.85
N TYR A 47 6.17 19.69 23.80
CA TYR A 47 5.96 18.26 24.04
C TYR A 47 4.50 17.92 24.41
N GLU A 48 3.81 18.85 25.08
CA GLU A 48 2.39 18.69 25.44
C GLU A 48 1.47 18.45 24.22
N TRP A 49 1.87 18.96 23.05
CA TRP A 49 1.08 18.92 21.80
C TRP A 49 1.74 18.05 20.73
N PHE A 50 2.96 17.57 20.99
CA PHE A 50 3.79 16.87 20.01
C PHE A 50 3.14 15.59 19.49
N GLU A 51 2.62 14.73 20.36
CA GLU A 51 2.01 13.47 19.92
C GLU A 51 0.85 13.71 18.95
N GLN A 52 0.01 14.70 19.25
CA GLN A 52 -1.11 15.07 18.39
C GLN A 52 -0.60 15.64 17.06
N ALA A 53 0.32 16.59 17.08
CA ALA A 53 0.86 17.20 15.86
C ALA A 53 1.58 16.17 14.97
N LEU A 54 2.33 15.24 15.58
CA LEU A 54 3.00 14.15 14.86
C LEU A 54 1.99 13.20 14.22
N LEU A 55 0.94 12.81 14.95
CA LEU A 55 -0.12 11.97 14.42
C LEU A 55 -0.86 12.68 13.28
N GLU A 56 -1.21 13.95 13.44
CA GLU A 56 -1.85 14.77 12.42
C GLU A 56 -1.00 14.84 11.14
N MET A 57 0.31 15.02 11.27
CA MET A 57 1.24 15.03 10.12
C MET A 57 1.31 13.67 9.40
N VAL A 58 1.29 12.54 10.14
CA VAL A 58 1.24 11.21 9.53
C VAL A 58 -0.11 10.97 8.84
N LEU A 59 -1.20 11.46 9.43
CA LEU A 59 -2.57 11.30 8.93
C LEU A 59 -3.02 12.37 7.95
N GLU A 60 -2.24 13.42 7.70
CA GLU A 60 -2.60 14.57 6.87
C GLU A 60 -3.06 14.10 5.47
N ARG A 61 -2.46 13.01 4.98
CA ARG A 61 -2.83 12.33 3.73
C ARG A 61 -4.07 11.45 3.80
N VAL A 62 -4.37 10.84 4.95
CA VAL A 62 -5.60 10.03 5.13
C VAL A 62 -6.84 10.90 4.90
N PHE A 63 -6.73 12.21 5.15
CA PHE A 63 -7.84 13.16 5.06
C PHE A 63 -7.71 14.20 3.94
N SER A 64 -6.53 14.33 3.32
CA SER A 64 -6.28 15.27 2.21
C SER A 64 -6.79 14.73 0.88
N LYS A 65 -7.64 15.52 0.20
CA LYS A 65 -8.16 15.20 -1.14
C LYS A 65 -7.13 15.40 -2.26
N ASP A 66 -6.02 16.08 -2.00
CA ASP A 66 -5.10 16.60 -3.03
C ASP A 66 -3.81 15.78 -3.22
N GLY A 67 -3.68 14.61 -2.59
CA GLY A 67 -2.72 13.59 -3.05
C GLY A 67 -1.21 13.92 -2.95
N GLY A 68 -0.75 14.83 -2.09
CA GLY A 68 0.69 15.15 -1.90
C GLY A 68 1.38 14.26 -0.83
N GLU A 69 2.60 13.74 -1.05
CA GLU A 69 3.24 12.61 -0.31
C GLU A 69 3.12 12.71 1.22
N PRO A 70 2.76 11.61 1.93
CA PRO A 70 2.64 11.65 3.37
C PRO A 70 4.03 11.93 3.93
N ARG A 71 4.11 12.97 4.76
CA ARG A 71 5.36 13.42 5.39
C ARG A 71 5.86 12.48 6.50
N VAL A 72 5.24 11.30 6.60
CA VAL A 72 5.68 10.20 7.46
C VAL A 72 7.11 9.78 7.17
N VAL A 73 7.57 9.83 5.91
CA VAL A 73 8.95 9.51 5.54
C VAL A 73 9.93 10.49 6.19
N GLU A 74 9.61 11.79 6.24
CA GLU A 74 10.45 12.79 6.92
C GLU A 74 10.58 12.50 8.43
N ALA A 75 9.51 12.02 9.06
CA ALA A 75 9.54 11.64 10.47
C ALA A 75 10.30 10.33 10.70
N GLU A 76 10.18 9.38 9.79
CA GLU A 76 10.95 8.13 9.81
C GLU A 76 12.45 8.40 9.68
N ASP A 77 12.85 9.22 8.71
CA ASP A 77 14.25 9.62 8.52
C ASP A 77 14.82 10.31 9.77
N ALA A 78 14.03 11.18 10.41
CA ALA A 78 14.42 11.85 11.65
C ALA A 78 14.62 10.86 12.81
N LEU A 79 13.74 9.86 12.95
CA LEU A 79 13.87 8.82 13.97
C LEU A 79 14.99 7.81 13.68
N GLU A 80 15.22 7.48 12.42
CA GLU A 80 16.33 6.60 12.05
C GLU A 80 17.67 7.29 12.32
N SER A 81 17.77 8.58 12.00
CA SER A 81 18.90 9.43 12.41
C SER A 81 19.04 9.49 13.94
N PHE A 82 17.94 9.62 14.68
CA PHE A 82 17.94 9.59 16.16
C PHE A 82 18.68 8.39 16.73
N ARG A 83 18.34 7.20 16.21
CA ARG A 83 18.87 5.92 16.68
C ARG A 83 20.35 5.71 16.37
N GLN A 84 20.90 6.42 15.39
CA GLN A 84 22.32 6.34 15.03
C GLN A 84 23.24 7.05 16.04
N HIS A 85 22.70 7.91 16.89
CA HIS A 85 23.48 8.61 17.90
C HIS A 85 23.89 7.69 19.05
N ARG A 86 25.09 7.89 19.61
CA ARG A 86 25.61 7.04 20.71
C ARG A 86 24.94 7.33 22.06
N PHE A 87 24.32 8.49 22.21
CA PHE A 87 23.64 8.94 23.41
C PHE A 87 22.34 9.65 23.00
N PHE A 88 21.22 8.96 23.19
CA PHE A 88 19.89 9.45 22.83
C PHE A 88 18.88 9.09 23.92
N ASP A 89 17.73 9.75 23.91
CA ASP A 89 16.64 9.50 24.84
C ASP A 89 15.76 8.34 24.35
N GLU A 90 15.98 7.16 24.91
CA GLU A 90 15.25 5.95 24.52
C GLU A 90 13.74 6.04 24.81
N GLU A 91 13.33 6.80 25.84
CA GLU A 91 11.92 7.00 26.16
C GLU A 91 11.24 7.85 25.08
N PHE A 92 11.85 8.99 24.72
CA PHE A 92 11.34 9.84 23.65
C PHE A 92 11.30 9.10 22.30
N TYR A 93 12.35 8.36 21.96
CA TYR A 93 12.38 7.54 20.75
C TYR A 93 11.18 6.60 20.70
N ASN A 94 10.95 5.85 21.78
CA ASN A 94 9.87 4.89 21.85
C ASN A 94 8.49 5.54 21.76
N VAL A 95 8.29 6.70 22.39
CA VAL A 95 7.05 7.48 22.30
C VAL A 95 6.81 7.92 20.86
N ALA A 96 7.80 8.58 20.24
CA ALA A 96 7.68 9.08 18.86
C ALA A 96 7.44 7.94 17.86
N THR A 97 8.20 6.84 17.96
CA THR A 97 7.98 5.65 17.13
C THR A 97 6.58 5.07 17.33
N LEU A 98 6.08 5.01 18.56
CA LEU A 98 4.75 4.47 18.83
C LEU A 98 3.64 5.35 18.21
N VAL A 99 3.82 6.67 18.19
CA VAL A 99 2.89 7.60 17.53
C VAL A 99 2.89 7.37 16.02
N ILE A 100 4.06 7.22 15.39
CA ILE A 100 4.15 6.89 13.96
C ILE A 100 3.47 5.55 13.68
N ILE A 101 3.75 4.51 14.48
CA ILE A 101 3.12 3.19 14.34
C ILE A 101 1.60 3.28 14.44
N LYS A 102 1.04 4.11 15.34
CA LYS A 102 -0.41 4.37 15.40
C LYS A 102 -0.91 4.97 14.09
N GLY A 103 -0.25 6.01 13.58
CA GLY A 103 -0.64 6.67 12.34
C GLY A 103 -0.54 5.77 11.11
N VAL A 104 0.54 5.00 10.99
CA VAL A 104 0.76 4.04 9.90
C VAL A 104 -0.30 2.93 9.94
N ALA A 105 -0.63 2.38 11.11
CA ALA A 105 -1.70 1.38 11.21
C ALA A 105 -3.05 1.93 10.69
N MET A 106 -3.41 3.15 11.08
CA MET A 106 -4.64 3.81 10.59
C MET A 106 -4.59 4.10 9.09
N LEU A 107 -3.43 4.48 8.56
CA LEU A 107 -3.21 4.68 7.12
C LEU A 107 -3.41 3.35 6.36
N LEU A 108 -2.85 2.25 6.85
CA LEU A 108 -2.97 0.93 6.22
C LEU A 108 -4.42 0.43 6.23
N ASP A 109 -5.14 0.60 7.35
CA ASP A 109 -6.56 0.26 7.43
C ASP A 109 -7.39 1.06 6.41
N ARG A 110 -7.07 2.34 6.22
CA ARG A 110 -7.74 3.17 5.21
C ARG A 110 -7.46 2.67 3.80
N ILE A 111 -6.20 2.37 3.50
CA ILE A 111 -5.78 1.92 2.18
C ILE A 111 -6.39 0.53 1.88
N ASP A 112 -6.46 -0.36 2.87
CA ASP A 112 -7.16 -1.64 2.74
C ASP A 112 -8.62 -1.44 2.28
N GLN A 113 -9.35 -0.54 2.94
CA GLN A 113 -10.72 -0.18 2.54
C GLN A 113 -10.80 0.41 1.13
N GLU A 114 -9.87 1.29 0.76
CA GLU A 114 -9.81 1.91 -0.56
C GLU A 114 -9.55 0.87 -1.66
N VAL A 115 -8.61 -0.04 -1.43
CA VAL A 115 -8.27 -1.11 -2.38
C VAL A 115 -9.43 -2.10 -2.50
N CYS A 116 -10.12 -2.44 -1.40
CA CYS A 116 -11.36 -3.22 -1.43
C CYS A 116 -12.47 -2.52 -2.25
N GLN A 117 -12.46 -1.20 -2.33
CA GLN A 117 -13.36 -0.39 -3.16
C GLN A 117 -12.79 -0.12 -4.57
N ARG A 118 -11.73 -0.83 -4.98
CA ARG A 118 -11.08 -0.74 -6.29
C ARG A 118 -10.37 0.61 -6.54
N SER A 119 -10.00 1.31 -5.47
CA SER A 119 -9.14 2.50 -5.53
C SER A 119 -7.69 2.11 -5.19
N PHE A 120 -6.79 2.24 -6.17
CA PHE A 120 -5.38 1.84 -6.04
C PHE A 120 -4.41 2.99 -5.82
N VAL A 121 -4.89 4.22 -5.57
CA VAL A 121 -4.08 5.46 -5.53
C VAL A 121 -2.87 5.39 -4.57
N ASN A 122 -3.00 4.64 -3.48
CA ASN A 122 -2.01 4.59 -2.40
C ASN A 122 -1.50 3.17 -2.13
N VAL A 123 -1.69 2.25 -3.07
CA VAL A 123 -1.41 0.82 -2.88
C VAL A 123 0.04 0.55 -2.46
N ARG A 124 0.98 1.40 -2.90
CA ARG A 124 2.40 1.31 -2.53
C ARG A 124 2.66 1.26 -1.03
N TYR A 125 1.84 1.90 -0.18
CA TYR A 125 2.09 1.89 1.27
C TYR A 125 1.79 0.54 1.92
N LEU A 126 0.87 -0.26 1.36
CA LEU A 126 0.70 -1.66 1.77
C LEU A 126 2.01 -2.43 1.58
N TYR A 127 2.80 -2.06 0.56
CA TYR A 127 4.07 -2.69 0.26
C TYR A 127 5.22 -2.06 1.06
N PHE A 128 5.20 -0.76 1.26
CA PHE A 128 6.26 -0.05 1.98
C PHE A 128 6.29 -0.41 3.49
N TYR A 129 5.12 -0.51 4.13
CA TYR A 129 5.00 -0.70 5.59
C TYR A 129 4.73 -2.13 6.04
N THR A 130 4.50 -3.06 5.12
CA THR A 130 4.15 -4.43 5.50
C THR A 130 5.00 -5.44 4.75
N ILE A 131 5.31 -6.55 5.41
CA ILE A 131 5.91 -7.74 4.80
C ILE A 131 4.88 -8.81 4.43
N MET A 132 3.59 -8.54 4.66
CA MET A 132 2.50 -9.49 4.45
C MET A 132 2.41 -9.94 2.97
N PRO A 133 1.88 -11.14 2.70
CA PRO A 133 1.77 -11.67 1.34
C PRO A 133 0.62 -11.01 0.57
N VAL A 134 0.76 -9.72 0.27
CA VAL A 134 -0.26 -8.95 -0.45
C VAL A 134 -0.39 -9.47 -1.88
N ASP A 135 -1.63 -9.78 -2.27
CA ASP A 135 -2.04 -10.28 -3.58
C ASP A 135 -3.39 -9.65 -3.97
N LEU A 136 -3.35 -8.77 -4.97
CA LEU A 136 -4.49 -8.01 -5.46
C LEU A 136 -5.23 -8.72 -6.60
N THR A 137 -4.79 -9.91 -7.01
CA THR A 137 -5.32 -10.64 -8.17
C THR A 137 -6.84 -10.78 -8.09
N ARG A 138 -7.35 -11.16 -6.91
CA ARG A 138 -8.80 -11.32 -6.69
C ARG A 138 -9.57 -10.02 -6.89
N ILE A 139 -9.10 -8.91 -6.34
CA ILE A 139 -9.75 -7.60 -6.47
C ILE A 139 -9.70 -7.10 -7.91
N LEU A 140 -8.57 -7.31 -8.60
CA LEU A 140 -8.39 -6.91 -9.99
C LEU A 140 -9.34 -7.66 -10.93
N ILE A 141 -9.66 -8.92 -10.63
CA ILE A 141 -10.54 -9.77 -11.45
C ILE A 141 -12.01 -9.62 -11.09
N GLU A 142 -12.33 -9.21 -9.86
CA GLU A 142 -13.70 -9.13 -9.35
C GLU A 142 -14.68 -8.36 -10.27
N PRO A 143 -14.33 -7.21 -10.88
CA PRO A 143 -15.22 -6.55 -11.84
C PRO A 143 -15.60 -7.44 -13.03
N CYS A 144 -14.69 -8.30 -13.49
CA CYS A 144 -14.94 -9.21 -14.60
C CYS A 144 -15.91 -10.33 -14.21
N LEU A 145 -15.93 -10.74 -12.93
CA LEU A 145 -16.89 -11.71 -12.42
C LEU A 145 -18.32 -11.16 -12.50
N GLU A 146 -18.51 -9.88 -12.19
CA GLU A 146 -19.82 -9.21 -12.17
C GLU A 146 -20.46 -9.10 -13.56
N CYS A 147 -19.65 -9.07 -14.61
CA CYS A 147 -20.09 -8.92 -16.00
C CYS A 147 -19.80 -10.14 -16.90
N ILE A 148 -19.42 -11.28 -16.32
CA ILE A 148 -18.96 -12.47 -17.06
C ILE A 148 -20.00 -12.99 -18.07
N GLU A 149 -21.29 -12.76 -17.81
CA GLU A 149 -22.39 -13.21 -18.68
C GLU A 149 -22.59 -12.32 -19.92
N GLN A 150 -21.93 -11.17 -20.00
CA GLN A 150 -22.09 -10.18 -21.05
C GLN A 150 -20.74 -9.96 -21.76
N PRO A 151 -20.40 -10.74 -22.80
CA PRO A 151 -19.08 -10.73 -23.43
C PRO A 151 -18.56 -9.34 -23.81
N LYS A 152 -19.42 -8.50 -24.38
CA LYS A 152 -19.07 -7.12 -24.74
C LYS A 152 -18.72 -6.25 -23.53
N VAL A 153 -19.48 -6.37 -22.44
CA VAL A 153 -19.22 -5.62 -21.20
C VAL A 153 -17.95 -6.16 -20.53
N LEU A 154 -17.76 -7.48 -20.54
CA LEU A 154 -16.54 -8.13 -20.06
C LEU A 154 -15.29 -7.58 -20.74
N MET A 155 -15.29 -7.45 -22.08
CA MET A 155 -14.13 -6.89 -22.80
C MET A 155 -13.86 -5.43 -22.41
N GLN A 156 -14.90 -4.61 -22.24
CA GLN A 156 -14.76 -3.23 -21.77
C GLN A 156 -14.16 -3.19 -20.36
N THR A 157 -14.66 -4.03 -19.45
CA THR A 157 -14.13 -4.15 -18.10
C THR A 157 -12.69 -4.64 -18.08
N MET A 158 -12.30 -5.58 -18.95
CA MET A 158 -10.91 -6.04 -19.05
C MET A 158 -9.96 -4.90 -19.46
N LEU A 159 -10.38 -3.96 -20.32
CA LEU A 159 -9.59 -2.77 -20.64
C LEU A 159 -9.41 -1.83 -19.44
N GLU A 160 -10.41 -1.72 -18.57
CA GLU A 160 -10.31 -0.94 -17.33
C GLU A 160 -9.35 -1.62 -16.34
N VAL A 161 -9.49 -2.94 -16.18
CA VAL A 161 -8.57 -3.75 -15.36
C VAL A 161 -7.13 -3.62 -15.86
N LYS A 162 -6.89 -3.59 -17.17
CA LYS A 162 -5.57 -3.34 -17.75
C LYS A 162 -4.94 -2.06 -17.20
N LYS A 163 -5.69 -0.96 -17.22
CA LYS A 163 -5.21 0.33 -16.70
C LYS A 163 -4.91 0.24 -15.21
N SER A 164 -5.79 -0.38 -14.43
CA SER A 164 -5.56 -0.58 -13.00
C SER A 164 -4.30 -1.41 -12.72
N VAL A 165 -4.05 -2.47 -13.50
CA VAL A 165 -2.83 -3.28 -13.40
C VAL A 165 -1.59 -2.46 -13.73
N GLU A 166 -1.64 -1.66 -14.79
CA GLU A 166 -0.54 -0.75 -15.18
C GLU A 166 -0.27 0.28 -14.08
N ASP A 167 -1.30 0.92 -13.53
CA ASP A 167 -1.20 1.91 -12.44
C ASP A 167 -0.64 1.30 -11.15
N VAL A 168 -1.09 0.10 -10.78
CA VAL A 168 -0.57 -0.65 -9.64
C VAL A 168 0.90 -0.97 -9.87
N ASN A 169 1.24 -1.57 -11.00
CA ASN A 169 2.62 -1.95 -11.31
C ASN A 169 3.57 -0.75 -11.32
N MET A 170 3.12 0.40 -11.82
CA MET A 170 3.88 1.65 -11.78
C MET A 170 4.17 2.08 -10.35
N GLN A 171 3.20 1.97 -9.44
CA GLN A 171 3.37 2.30 -8.04
C GLN A 171 4.23 1.30 -7.27
N LEU A 172 4.26 0.03 -7.68
CA LEU A 172 5.05 -1.02 -7.05
C LEU A 172 6.50 -1.08 -7.55
N ASN A 173 6.79 -0.38 -8.65
CA ASN A 173 8.14 -0.32 -9.18
C ASN A 173 9.05 0.43 -8.19
N GLU A 174 10.17 -0.18 -7.82
CA GLU A 174 11.18 0.41 -6.92
C GLU A 174 10.64 0.83 -5.54
N VAL A 175 9.59 0.17 -5.03
CA VAL A 175 9.11 0.42 -3.67
C VAL A 175 10.13 -0.09 -2.66
N ASP A 176 10.72 0.84 -1.92
CA ASP A 176 11.55 0.59 -0.75
C ASP A 176 10.75 -0.03 0.41
N VAL A 177 11.44 -0.37 1.49
CA VAL A 177 10.82 -0.94 2.70
C VAL A 177 11.10 -0.02 3.88
N SER A 178 10.05 0.36 4.60
CA SER A 178 10.19 1.13 5.85
C SER A 178 10.98 0.34 6.89
N PHE A 179 11.75 1.03 7.72
CA PHE A 179 12.37 0.41 8.89
C PHE A 179 11.34 -0.14 9.90
N LEU A 180 10.08 0.32 9.83
CA LEU A 180 8.97 -0.19 10.65
C LEU A 180 8.33 -1.47 10.11
N ALA A 181 8.62 -1.88 8.87
CA ALA A 181 7.92 -3.00 8.24
C ALA A 181 8.06 -4.33 9.00
N ASP A 182 9.19 -4.52 9.68
CA ASP A 182 9.49 -5.67 10.54
C ASP A 182 9.31 -5.38 12.05
N ASP A 183 8.81 -4.18 12.42
CA ASP A 183 8.58 -3.83 13.83
C ASP A 183 7.39 -4.59 14.39
N ALA A 184 7.64 -5.43 15.40
CA ALA A 184 6.60 -6.26 16.02
C ALA A 184 5.40 -5.46 16.56
N ARG A 185 5.60 -4.21 17.00
CA ARG A 185 4.52 -3.35 17.50
C ARG A 185 3.58 -2.92 16.37
N LEU A 186 4.12 -2.70 15.17
CA LEU A 186 3.34 -2.43 13.97
C LEU A 186 2.65 -3.72 13.49
N SER A 187 3.38 -4.84 13.41
CA SER A 187 2.82 -6.12 12.97
C SER A 187 1.64 -6.58 13.82
N CYS A 188 1.63 -6.31 15.13
CA CYS A 188 0.50 -6.63 16.01
C CYS A 188 -0.73 -5.73 15.82
N ARG A 189 -0.63 -4.66 15.04
CA ARG A 189 -1.71 -3.68 14.81
C ARG A 189 -2.26 -3.72 13.39
N ILE A 190 -1.46 -4.18 12.43
CA ILE A 190 -1.91 -4.35 11.06
C ILE A 190 -2.86 -5.55 11.00
N ASN A 191 -4.04 -5.32 10.42
CA ASN A 191 -4.99 -6.38 10.12
C ASN A 191 -5.60 -6.15 8.74
N LEU A 192 -4.86 -6.54 7.69
CA LEU A 192 -5.34 -6.43 6.32
C LEU A 192 -6.47 -7.43 6.06
N SER A 193 -7.45 -7.02 5.25
CA SER A 193 -8.55 -7.87 4.84
C SER A 193 -8.05 -9.13 4.10
N ASP A 194 -8.66 -10.29 4.39
CA ASP A 194 -8.31 -11.58 3.78
C ASP A 194 -8.33 -11.57 2.25
N VAL A 195 -9.12 -10.69 1.65
CA VAL A 195 -9.22 -10.51 0.19
C VAL A 195 -7.93 -9.95 -0.43
N LEU A 196 -7.09 -9.26 0.36
CA LEU A 196 -5.78 -8.76 -0.04
C LEU A 196 -4.64 -9.74 0.20
N LEU A 197 -4.89 -10.85 0.88
CA LEU A 197 -3.87 -11.80 1.28
C LEU A 197 -3.84 -12.99 0.33
N GLY A 198 -2.65 -13.31 -0.15
CA GLY A 198 -2.39 -14.45 -1.02
C GLY A 198 -1.39 -15.43 -0.44
N PRO A 199 -1.06 -16.49 -1.19
CA PRO A 199 -0.04 -17.47 -0.80
C PRO A 199 1.38 -16.89 -0.84
N ALA A 200 1.59 -15.83 -1.63
CA ALA A 200 2.86 -15.14 -1.77
C ALA A 200 2.63 -13.66 -2.11
N ARG A 201 3.61 -12.83 -1.75
CA ARG A 201 3.60 -11.40 -2.07
C ARG A 201 3.88 -11.16 -3.55
N ILE A 202 2.98 -10.49 -4.26
CA ILE A 202 3.15 -10.19 -5.69
C ILE A 202 3.68 -8.78 -5.87
N LYS A 203 4.93 -8.66 -6.32
CA LYS A 203 5.57 -7.35 -6.60
C LYS A 203 5.25 -6.79 -7.98
N HIS A 204 4.78 -7.64 -8.89
CA HIS A 204 4.44 -7.27 -10.26
C HIS A 204 3.34 -8.18 -10.81
N TYR A 205 2.26 -7.59 -11.30
CA TYR A 205 1.11 -8.28 -11.85
C TYR A 205 1.23 -8.38 -13.37
N SER A 206 1.35 -9.61 -13.89
CA SER A 206 1.33 -9.84 -15.33
C SER A 206 -0.10 -9.82 -15.86
N LEU A 207 -0.37 -9.05 -16.91
CA LEU A 207 -1.65 -9.07 -17.61
C LEU A 207 -2.03 -10.49 -18.08
N ASN A 208 -1.04 -11.32 -18.44
CA ASN A 208 -1.29 -12.69 -18.88
C ASN A 208 -1.90 -13.53 -17.75
N ASN A 209 -1.44 -13.36 -16.51
CA ASN A 209 -1.98 -14.09 -15.36
C ASN A 209 -3.37 -13.58 -14.98
N ILE A 210 -3.57 -12.26 -15.02
CA ILE A 210 -4.87 -11.63 -14.73
C ILE A 210 -5.91 -12.07 -15.76
N TYR A 211 -5.61 -11.92 -17.05
CA TYR A 211 -6.52 -12.33 -18.13
C TYR A 211 -6.71 -13.85 -18.20
N GLY A 212 -5.66 -14.64 -17.97
CA GLY A 212 -5.76 -16.09 -17.86
C GLY A 212 -6.79 -16.50 -16.81
N SER A 213 -6.77 -15.85 -15.64
CA SER A 213 -7.75 -16.09 -14.59
C SER A 213 -9.18 -15.68 -15.01
N VAL A 214 -9.34 -14.60 -15.79
CA VAL A 214 -10.63 -14.23 -16.38
C VAL A 214 -11.11 -15.29 -17.37
N PHE A 215 -10.23 -15.83 -18.21
CA PHE A 215 -10.60 -16.88 -19.17
C PHE A 215 -10.92 -18.20 -18.48
N ASP A 216 -10.22 -18.56 -17.41
CA ASP A 216 -10.60 -19.71 -16.59
C ASP A 216 -12.04 -19.57 -16.07
N LEU A 217 -12.45 -18.36 -15.66
CA LEU A 217 -13.83 -18.08 -15.24
C LEU A 217 -14.84 -18.22 -16.39
N VAL A 218 -14.49 -17.73 -17.59
CA VAL A 218 -15.30 -17.93 -18.81
C VAL A 218 -15.48 -19.43 -19.08
N LEU A 219 -14.40 -20.21 -19.01
CA LEU A 219 -14.43 -21.66 -19.26
C LEU A 219 -15.27 -22.41 -18.21
N VAL A 220 -15.11 -22.07 -16.93
CA VAL A 220 -15.94 -22.62 -15.84
C VAL A 220 -17.42 -22.31 -16.08
N ARG A 221 -17.74 -21.07 -16.48
CA ARG A 221 -19.11 -20.67 -16.80
C ARG A 221 -19.68 -21.47 -17.97
N ALA A 222 -18.89 -21.62 -19.05
CA ALA A 222 -19.27 -22.37 -20.24
C ALA A 222 -19.48 -23.86 -19.96
N ALA A 223 -18.67 -24.46 -19.08
CA ALA A 223 -18.81 -25.86 -18.67
C ALA A 223 -20.15 -26.16 -17.97
N GLY A 224 -20.79 -25.13 -17.39
CA GLY A 224 -22.13 -25.23 -16.80
C GLY A 224 -23.29 -25.11 -17.80
N MET A 225 -23.02 -24.96 -19.09
CA MET A 225 -24.02 -24.78 -20.15
C MET A 225 -24.19 -26.05 -21.01
N THR A 226 -25.24 -26.08 -21.85
CA THR A 226 -25.32 -27.07 -22.94
C THR A 226 -24.23 -26.81 -23.98
N SER A 227 -23.76 -27.84 -24.68
CA SER A 227 -22.66 -27.72 -25.66
C SER A 227 -22.89 -26.64 -26.71
N GLU A 228 -24.11 -26.50 -27.24
CA GLU A 228 -24.46 -25.45 -28.21
C GLU A 228 -24.35 -24.05 -27.60
N ASN A 229 -24.89 -23.84 -26.40
CA ASN A 229 -24.84 -22.54 -25.72
C ASN A 229 -23.42 -22.19 -25.27
N ALA A 230 -22.66 -23.18 -24.78
CA ALA A 230 -21.27 -23.03 -24.42
C ALA A 230 -20.43 -22.60 -25.64
N TYR A 231 -20.65 -23.24 -26.79
CA TYR A 231 -19.98 -22.88 -28.04
C TYR A 231 -20.31 -21.44 -28.45
N LEU A 232 -21.60 -21.06 -28.48
CA LEU A 232 -22.01 -19.70 -28.83
C LEU A 232 -21.40 -18.64 -27.89
N TYR A 233 -21.47 -18.89 -26.59
CA TYR A 233 -20.94 -17.97 -25.58
C TYR A 233 -19.41 -17.79 -25.70
N VAL A 234 -18.65 -18.89 -25.78
CA VAL A 234 -17.19 -18.80 -25.91
C VAL A 234 -16.76 -18.21 -27.25
N MET A 235 -17.49 -18.49 -28.33
CA MET A 235 -17.27 -17.83 -29.63
C MET A 235 -17.52 -16.33 -29.57
N GLU A 236 -18.54 -15.90 -28.84
CA GLU A 236 -18.83 -14.48 -28.65
C GLU A 236 -17.72 -13.80 -27.86
N VAL A 237 -17.28 -14.38 -26.73
CA VAL A 237 -16.14 -13.90 -25.95
C VAL A 237 -14.88 -13.81 -26.81
N TYR A 238 -14.57 -14.85 -27.58
CA TYR A 238 -13.43 -14.87 -28.48
C TYR A 238 -13.53 -13.75 -29.54
N SER A 239 -14.68 -13.61 -30.20
CA SER A 239 -14.90 -12.58 -31.22
C SER A 239 -14.78 -11.16 -30.65
N GLU A 240 -15.34 -10.91 -29.48
CA GLU A 240 -15.26 -9.62 -28.79
C GLU A 240 -13.81 -9.32 -28.37
N TYR A 241 -13.07 -10.32 -27.88
CA TYR A 241 -11.65 -10.15 -27.53
C TYR A 241 -10.80 -9.65 -28.70
N ILE A 242 -10.98 -10.28 -29.87
CA ILE A 242 -10.29 -9.88 -31.10
C ILE A 242 -10.75 -8.49 -31.55
N THR A 243 -12.05 -8.21 -31.47
CA THR A 243 -12.64 -6.94 -31.90
C THR A 243 -12.16 -5.75 -31.06
N PHE A 244 -12.01 -5.95 -29.75
CA PHE A 244 -11.57 -4.91 -28.81
C PHE A 244 -10.03 -4.79 -28.72
N GLU A 245 -9.27 -5.65 -29.42
CA GLU A 245 -7.80 -5.67 -29.40
C GLU A 245 -7.23 -5.67 -27.96
N ILE A 246 -7.85 -6.44 -27.07
CA ILE A 246 -7.53 -6.45 -25.62
C ILE A 246 -6.07 -6.84 -25.36
N GLY A 247 -5.55 -7.75 -26.19
CA GLY A 247 -4.20 -8.27 -26.06
C GLY A 247 -3.86 -9.24 -27.20
N PRO A 248 -2.68 -9.88 -27.10
CA PRO A 248 -2.18 -10.77 -28.13
C PRO A 248 -3.00 -12.08 -28.17
N GLU A 249 -3.18 -12.65 -29.36
CA GLU A 249 -4.07 -13.82 -29.59
C GLU A 249 -3.66 -15.04 -28.76
N GLU A 250 -2.38 -15.15 -28.40
CA GLU A 250 -1.85 -16.24 -27.58
C GLU A 250 -2.57 -16.37 -26.23
N LEU A 251 -3.15 -15.28 -25.71
CA LEU A 251 -3.88 -15.30 -24.44
C LEU A 251 -5.26 -15.96 -24.55
N VAL A 252 -5.86 -15.99 -25.74
CA VAL A 252 -7.16 -16.60 -25.99
C VAL A 252 -7.08 -17.97 -26.66
N GLU A 253 -5.88 -18.53 -26.83
CA GLU A 253 -5.71 -19.89 -27.36
C GLU A 253 -6.42 -20.93 -26.50
N CYS A 254 -6.48 -20.75 -25.17
CA CYS A 254 -7.24 -21.63 -24.29
C CYS A 254 -8.74 -21.71 -24.67
N LEU A 255 -9.33 -20.60 -25.13
CA LEU A 255 -10.70 -20.56 -25.61
C LEU A 255 -10.84 -21.28 -26.95
N LYS A 256 -9.89 -21.08 -27.90
CA LYS A 256 -9.85 -21.79 -29.18
C LYS A 256 -9.76 -23.32 -28.98
N GLU A 257 -8.90 -23.76 -28.07
CA GLU A 257 -8.77 -25.19 -27.72
C GLU A 257 -10.07 -25.76 -27.15
N TYR A 258 -10.76 -25.00 -26.30
CA TYR A 258 -12.05 -25.41 -25.72
C TYR A 258 -13.14 -25.52 -26.80
N LEU A 259 -13.22 -24.56 -27.71
CA LEU A 259 -14.16 -24.59 -28.85
C LEU A 259 -13.93 -25.80 -29.75
N ASN A 260 -12.67 -26.14 -30.05
CA ASN A 260 -12.32 -27.33 -30.83
C ASN A 260 -12.79 -28.61 -30.13
N LYS A 261 -12.61 -28.72 -28.81
CA LYS A 261 -13.07 -29.88 -28.03
C LYS A 261 -14.59 -30.04 -28.10
N LEU A 262 -15.34 -28.95 -27.99
CA LEU A 262 -16.80 -28.98 -28.11
C LEU A 262 -17.27 -29.48 -29.48
N MET A 263 -16.55 -29.13 -30.56
CA MET A 263 -16.90 -29.60 -31.91
C MET A 263 -16.52 -31.05 -32.18
N THR A 264 -15.43 -31.55 -31.59
CA THR A 264 -15.00 -32.95 -31.73
C THR A 264 -15.76 -33.95 -30.84
N GLY A 265 -16.59 -33.45 -29.91
CA GLY A 265 -17.43 -34.25 -29.03
C GLY A 265 -18.81 -34.61 -29.60
N TYR A 266 -19.12 -34.17 -30.82
CA TYR A 266 -20.26 -34.58 -31.64
C TYR A 266 -19.84 -35.64 -32.66
#